data_AF-A0A9X8MLE7-F1
#
_entry.id   AF-A0A9X8MLE7-F1
#
_cell.length_a   1.000
_cell.length_b   1.000
_cell.length_c   1.000
_cell.angle_alpha   90.00
_cell.angle_beta   90.00
_cell.angle_gamma   90.00
#
_symmetry.space_group_name_H-M   'P 1'
#
loop_
_entity.id
_entity.type
_entity.pdbx_description
1 polymer ?
#
loop_
_entity_poly.entity_id
_entity_poly.type
_entity_poly.pdbx_seq_one_letter_code
_entity_poly.pdbx_strand_id
1 'polypeptide(L)'
;MDWWYLFFLAGPAIYAGTAVRGTVRKALKTRHKRKLALIEARREERLALESADRPPAPVCGCEHHLAKHDKQGKCHELVRTAVAWDADQRPARYEARPCACQQYVGPQPLSQVYAEDLTDLA
;
A
#
# COMPACT_ATOMS: atom_id res chain seq x y z
N MET A 1 -6.76 -43.99 -54.97
CA MET A 1 -6.81 -42.55 -54.66
C MET A 1 -5.52 -42.17 -53.96
N ASP A 2 -4.70 -41.35 -54.60
CA ASP A 2 -3.39 -40.96 -54.09
C ASP A 2 -3.51 -40.06 -52.85
N TRP A 3 -2.99 -40.55 -51.71
CA TRP A 3 -2.87 -39.84 -50.42
C TRP A 3 -2.40 -38.39 -50.59
N TRP A 4 -1.44 -38.17 -51.50
CA TRP A 4 -0.81 -36.87 -51.77
C TRP A 4 -1.83 -35.75 -52.03
N TYR A 5 -2.96 -36.03 -52.70
CA TYR A 5 -3.99 -35.03 -53.00
C TYR A 5 -4.70 -34.52 -51.73
N LEU A 6 -4.89 -35.38 -50.73
CA LEU A 6 -5.47 -34.98 -49.45
C LEU A 6 -4.55 -34.01 -48.70
N PHE A 7 -3.23 -34.19 -48.80
CA PHE A 7 -2.27 -33.31 -48.16
C PHE A 7 -2.24 -31.92 -48.82
N PHE A 8 -2.32 -31.86 -50.14
CA PHE A 8 -2.38 -30.59 -50.89
C PHE A 8 -3.71 -29.86 -50.75
N LEU A 9 -4.83 -30.57 -50.59
CA LEU A 9 -6.13 -29.97 -50.35
C LEU A 9 -6.32 -29.55 -48.87
N ALA A 10 -5.94 -30.40 -47.91
CA ALA A 10 -6.18 -30.13 -46.49
C ALA A 10 -5.08 -29.29 -45.83
N GLY A 11 -3.82 -29.39 -46.29
CA GLY A 11 -2.67 -28.69 -45.73
C GLY A 11 -2.82 -27.16 -45.70
N PRO A 12 -3.20 -26.50 -46.81
CA PRO A 12 -3.43 -25.05 -46.84
C PRO A 12 -4.57 -24.62 -45.92
N ALA A 13 -5.65 -25.40 -45.84
CA ALA A 13 -6.78 -25.11 -44.95
C ALA A 13 -6.40 -25.23 -43.47
N ILE A 14 -5.64 -26.26 -43.10
CA ILE A 14 -5.09 -26.42 -41.74
C ILE A 14 -4.12 -25.29 -41.40
N TYR A 15 -3.23 -24.93 -42.33
CA TYR A 15 -2.29 -23.82 -42.13
C TYR A 15 -3.03 -22.48 -41.95
N ALA A 16 -4.01 -22.17 -42.79
CA ALA A 16 -4.85 -20.98 -42.64
C ALA A 16 -5.60 -20.96 -41.29
N GLY A 17 -6.16 -22.10 -40.88
CA GLY A 17 -6.84 -22.24 -39.58
C GLY A 17 -5.92 -21.98 -38.38
N THR A 18 -4.68 -22.49 -38.42
CA THR A 18 -3.70 -22.26 -37.35
C THR A 18 -3.19 -20.82 -37.31
N ALA A 19 -2.97 -20.19 -38.47
CA ALA A 19 -2.60 -18.77 -38.56
C ALA A 19 -3.68 -17.86 -37.97
N VAL A 20 -4.95 -18.07 -38.33
CA VAL A 20 -6.09 -17.30 -37.79
C VAL A 20 -6.21 -17.49 -36.27
N ARG A 21 -6.09 -18.73 -35.78
CA ARG A 21 -6.10 -19.03 -34.34
C ARG A 21 -4.97 -18.32 -33.59
N GLY A 22 -3.78 -18.24 -34.18
CA GLY A 22 -2.63 -17.51 -33.64
C GLY A 22 -2.91 -16.01 -33.47
N THR A 23 -3.48 -15.37 -34.49
CA THR A 23 -3.84 -13.95 -34.48
C THR A 23 -4.88 -13.62 -33.42
N VAL A 24 -5.94 -14.45 -33.31
CA VAL A 24 -6.98 -14.29 -32.27
C VAL A 24 -6.39 -14.43 -30.87
N ARG A 25 -5.55 -15.46 -30.63
CA ARG A 25 -4.86 -15.64 -29.34
C ARG A 25 -3.97 -14.46 -28.99
N LYS A 26 -3.23 -13.92 -29.96
CA LYS A 26 -2.39 -12.73 -29.76
C LYS A 26 -3.23 -11.51 -29.37
N ALA A 27 -4.34 -11.26 -30.07
CA ALA A 27 -5.24 -10.14 -29.78
C ALA A 27 -5.90 -10.24 -28.39
N LEU A 28 -6.33 -11.44 -27.98
CA LEU A 28 -6.87 -11.67 -26.63
C LEU A 28 -5.80 -11.45 -25.55
N LYS A 29 -4.57 -11.93 -25.79
CA LYS A 29 -3.44 -11.72 -24.87
C LYS A 29 -3.09 -10.24 -24.74
N THR A 30 -3.04 -9.48 -25.85
CA THR A 30 -2.76 -8.03 -25.78
C THR A 30 -3.87 -7.27 -25.07
N ARG A 31 -5.15 -7.59 -25.32
CA ARG A 31 -6.28 -7.01 -24.59
C ARG A 31 -6.22 -7.30 -23.10
N HIS A 32 -5.93 -8.54 -22.72
CA HIS A 32 -5.80 -8.93 -21.32
C HIS A 32 -4.67 -8.18 -20.62
N LYS A 33 -3.48 -8.12 -21.24
CA LYS A 33 -2.35 -7.34 -20.71
C LYS A 33 -2.69 -5.86 -20.52
N ARG A 34 -3.36 -5.24 -21.50
CA ARG A 34 -3.82 -3.84 -21.39
C ARG A 34 -4.80 -3.66 -20.22
N LYS A 35 -5.73 -4.61 -20.04
CA LYS A 35 -6.69 -4.56 -18.93
C LYS A 35 -6.00 -4.67 -17.57
N LEU A 36 -5.01 -5.55 -17.43
CA LEU A 36 -4.22 -5.66 -16.21
C LEU A 36 -3.45 -4.37 -15.91
N ALA A 37 -2.80 -3.78 -16.91
CA ALA A 37 -2.06 -2.53 -16.74
C ALA A 37 -2.97 -1.37 -16.26
N LEU A 38 -4.20 -1.28 -16.78
CA LEU A 38 -5.18 -0.29 -16.32
C LEU A 38 -5.65 -0.54 -14.88
N ILE A 39 -5.79 -1.81 -14.48
CA ILE A 39 -6.16 -2.16 -13.11
C ILE A 39 -5.04 -1.79 -12.14
N GLU A 40 -3.78 -2.06 -12.50
CA GLU A 40 -2.63 -1.69 -11.66
C GLU A 40 -2.50 -0.18 -11.54
N ALA A 41 -2.57 0.56 -12.64
CA ALA A 41 -2.50 2.03 -12.61
C ALA A 41 -3.60 2.64 -11.71
N ARG A 42 -4.82 2.10 -11.75
CA ARG A 42 -5.92 2.53 -10.86
C ARG A 42 -5.65 2.18 -9.39
N ARG A 43 -5.01 1.04 -9.14
CA ARG A 43 -4.63 0.63 -7.78
C ARG A 43 -3.56 1.56 -7.22
N GLU A 44 -2.54 1.89 -8.02
CA GLU A 44 -1.49 2.85 -7.66
C GLU A 44 -2.07 4.23 -7.37
N GLU A 45 -2.96 4.74 -8.23
CA GLU A 45 -3.66 6.01 -8.01
C GLU A 45 -4.43 6.01 -6.69
N ARG A 46 -5.18 4.94 -6.40
CA ARG A 46 -5.92 4.80 -5.15
C ARG A 46 -5.00 4.79 -3.93
N LEU A 47 -3.88 4.08 -3.99
CA LEU A 47 -2.89 4.02 -2.91
C LEU A 47 -2.23 5.39 -2.69
N ALA A 48 -1.94 6.12 -3.77
CA ALA A 48 -1.38 7.46 -3.69
C ALA A 48 -2.36 8.43 -2.99
N LEU A 49 -3.65 8.40 -3.37
CA LEU A 49 -4.69 9.19 -2.71
C LEU A 49 -4.84 8.81 -1.23
N GLU A 50 -4.89 7.53 -0.89
CA GLU A 50 -4.97 7.07 0.51
C GLU A 50 -3.75 7.50 1.33
N SER A 51 -2.57 7.51 0.72
CA SER A 51 -1.36 8.00 1.38
C SER A 51 -1.36 9.52 1.58
N ALA A 52 -1.92 10.28 0.65
CA ALA A 52 -2.05 11.74 0.73
C ALA A 52 -3.12 12.18 1.74
N ASP A 53 -4.21 11.42 1.86
CA ASP A 53 -5.28 11.66 2.83
C ASP A 53 -4.95 11.16 4.24
N ARG A 54 -3.79 10.50 4.43
CA ARG A 54 -3.36 10.07 5.77
C ARG A 54 -3.04 11.31 6.61
N PRO A 55 -3.72 11.51 7.75
CA PRO A 55 -3.42 12.63 8.62
C PRO A 55 -1.97 12.53 9.12
N PRO A 56 -1.27 13.66 9.32
CA PRO A 56 0.10 13.65 9.78
C PRO A 56 0.22 12.88 11.09
N ALA A 57 1.28 12.08 11.20
CA ALA A 57 1.54 11.32 12.41
C ALA A 57 1.68 12.28 13.60
N PRO A 58 1.01 11.97 14.72
CA PRO A 58 1.13 12.77 15.94
C PRO A 58 2.58 12.71 16.44
N VAL A 59 3.16 13.87 16.72
CA VAL A 59 4.55 13.99 17.22
C VAL A 59 4.65 13.64 18.71
N CYS A 60 3.54 13.72 19.46
CA CYS A 60 3.52 13.32 20.87
C CYS A 60 3.53 11.80 21.03
N GLY A 61 4.12 11.28 22.11
CA GLY A 61 4.00 9.86 22.50
C GLY A 61 2.59 9.42 22.92
N CYS A 62 1.59 10.30 22.76
CA CYS A 62 0.19 10.11 23.11
C CYS A 62 -0.72 9.74 21.93
N GLU A 63 -0.16 9.79 20.72
CA GLU A 63 -0.82 9.43 19.46
C GLU A 63 -2.11 10.20 19.10
N HIS A 64 -2.41 11.30 19.80
CA HIS A 64 -3.55 12.15 19.47
C HIS A 64 -3.19 13.29 18.51
N HIS A 65 -4.09 13.60 17.59
CA HIS A 65 -3.90 14.68 16.62
C HIS A 65 -3.77 16.06 17.27
N LEU A 66 -3.07 16.98 16.59
CA LEU A 66 -2.91 18.38 17.03
C LEU A 66 -4.24 19.07 17.31
N ALA A 67 -5.31 18.71 16.59
CA ALA A 67 -6.67 19.21 16.79
C ALA A 67 -7.25 18.98 18.20
N LYS A 68 -6.66 18.08 18.99
CA LYS A 68 -7.05 17.80 20.39
C LYS A 68 -6.35 18.70 21.41
N HIS A 69 -5.51 19.63 20.96
CA HIS A 69 -4.76 20.53 21.82
C HIS A 69 -5.38 21.93 21.81
N ASP A 70 -5.35 22.60 22.97
CA ASP A 70 -5.66 24.03 23.04
C ASP A 70 -4.47 24.91 22.63
N LYS A 71 -4.68 26.24 22.65
CA LYS A 71 -3.65 27.22 22.33
C LYS A 71 -2.46 27.21 23.30
N GLN A 72 -2.61 26.64 24.50
CA GLN A 72 -1.52 26.47 25.47
C GLN A 72 -0.79 25.12 25.29
N GLY A 73 -1.22 24.28 24.35
CA GLY A 73 -0.64 22.97 24.07
C GLY A 73 -1.13 21.86 24.99
N LYS A 74 -2.18 22.07 25.80
CA LYS A 74 -2.76 21.01 26.63
C LYS A 74 -3.68 20.13 25.79
N CYS A 75 -3.50 18.81 25.88
CA CYS A 75 -4.37 17.84 25.23
C CYS A 75 -5.67 17.63 26.03
N HIS A 76 -6.81 17.61 25.34
CA HIS A 76 -8.15 17.43 25.93
C HIS A 76 -8.76 16.05 25.65
N GLU A 77 -7.96 15.10 25.17
CA GLU A 77 -8.40 13.74 24.85
C GLU A 77 -8.16 12.75 26.01
N LEU A 78 -8.88 11.63 26.00
CA LEU A 78 -8.71 10.56 26.98
C LEU A 78 -7.73 9.49 26.47
N VAL A 79 -6.81 9.06 27.34
CA VAL A 79 -5.86 7.95 27.09
C VAL A 79 -6.19 6.74 27.97
N ARG A 80 -5.92 5.55 27.44
CA ARG A 80 -6.02 4.29 28.19
C ARG A 80 -4.83 4.16 29.15
N THR A 81 -5.08 4.33 30.44
CA THR A 81 -4.05 4.31 31.50
C THR A 81 -4.16 3.04 32.32
N ALA A 82 -3.05 2.35 32.57
CA ALA A 82 -3.02 1.21 33.48
C ALA A 82 -3.18 1.69 34.94
N VAL A 83 -4.08 1.06 35.68
CA VAL A 83 -4.43 1.47 37.06
C VAL A 83 -4.27 0.35 38.08
N ALA A 84 -4.11 -0.89 37.63
CA ALA A 84 -3.78 -2.02 38.48
C ALA A 84 -2.73 -2.88 37.77
N TRP A 85 -1.82 -3.44 38.56
CA TRP A 85 -0.67 -4.22 38.11
C TRP A 85 -0.69 -5.56 38.85
N ASP A 86 -0.38 -6.64 38.13
CA ASP A 86 -0.24 -7.97 38.73
C ASP A 86 1.14 -8.15 39.40
N ALA A 87 1.40 -9.35 39.95
CA ALA A 87 2.67 -9.69 40.57
C ALA A 87 3.88 -9.65 39.61
N ASP A 88 3.63 -9.77 38.30
CA ASP A 88 4.66 -9.75 37.25
C ASP A 88 4.84 -8.34 36.65
N GLN A 89 4.25 -7.31 37.27
CA GLN A 89 4.22 -5.94 36.75
C GLN A 89 3.59 -5.83 35.35
N ARG A 90 2.60 -6.67 35.07
CA ARG A 90 1.77 -6.51 33.88
C ARG A 90 0.50 -5.76 34.25
N PRO A 91 0.00 -4.88 33.36
CA PRO A 91 -1.22 -4.13 33.62
C PRO A 91 -2.44 -5.07 33.64
N ALA A 92 -3.05 -5.23 34.81
CA ALA A 92 -4.23 -6.07 35.03
C ALA A 92 -5.54 -5.33 34.70
N ARG A 93 -5.55 -4.00 34.79
CA ARG A 93 -6.74 -3.16 34.55
C ARG A 93 -6.37 -1.81 33.99
N TYR A 94 -7.26 -1.28 33.15
CA TYR A 94 -7.13 0.03 32.52
C TYR A 94 -8.34 0.91 32.81
N GLU A 95 -8.12 2.22 32.81
CA GLU A 95 -9.14 3.27 32.88
C GLU A 95 -8.87 4.33 31.81
N ALA A 96 -9.94 4.97 31.33
CA ALA A 96 -9.82 6.18 30.53
C ALA A 96 -9.51 7.37 31.44
N ARG A 97 -8.39 8.05 31.20
CA ARG A 97 -7.99 9.25 31.95
C ARG A 97 -7.59 10.37 31.00
N PRO A 98 -7.71 11.65 31.40
CA PRO A 98 -7.22 12.76 30.59
C PRO A 98 -5.74 12.57 30.22
N CYS A 99 -5.38 12.88 28.98
CA CYS A 99 -3.98 12.85 28.55
C CYS A 99 -3.16 13.81 29.39
N ALA A 100 -2.09 13.31 30.01
CA ALA A 100 -1.11 14.14 30.71
C ALA A 100 -0.04 14.74 29.78
N CYS A 101 -0.15 14.48 28.47
CA CYS A 101 0.75 14.99 27.46
C CYS A 101 0.61 16.51 27.27
N GLN A 102 1.75 17.15 27.03
CA GLN A 102 1.79 18.50 26.45
C GLN A 102 2.25 18.39 25.00
N GLN A 103 1.67 19.24 24.15
CA GLN A 103 2.08 19.37 22.76
C GLN A 103 3.59 19.62 22.68
N TYR A 104 4.27 18.98 21.73
CA TYR A 104 5.64 19.36 21.42
C TYR A 104 5.68 20.79 20.89
N VAL A 105 6.37 21.67 21.63
CA VAL A 105 6.66 23.05 21.23
C VAL A 105 8.18 23.17 21.12
N GLY A 106 8.71 22.86 19.96
CA GLY A 106 10.13 22.94 19.66
C GLY A 106 10.38 23.14 18.17
N PRO A 107 11.64 23.30 17.75
CA PRO A 107 11.98 23.34 16.33
C PRO A 107 11.47 22.09 15.64
N GLN A 108 11.18 22.19 14.34
CA GLN A 108 10.68 21.05 13.57
C GLN A 108 11.53 19.81 13.85
N PRO A 109 10.93 18.67 14.27
CA PRO A 109 11.66 17.44 14.47
C PRO A 109 12.48 17.15 13.21
N LEU A 110 13.73 16.71 13.38
CA LEU A 110 14.61 16.38 12.25
C LEU A 110 13.83 15.49 11.29
N SER A 111 13.68 15.95 10.05
CA SER A 111 13.06 15.14 9.00
C SER A 111 13.83 13.83 8.90
N GLN A 112 13.11 12.71 8.82
CA GLN A 112 13.74 11.45 8.48
C GLN A 112 14.28 11.57 7.06
N VAL A 113 15.60 11.71 6.94
CA VAL A 113 16.31 11.66 5.67
C VAL A 113 16.84 10.25 5.49
N TYR A 114 16.72 9.72 4.27
CA TYR A 114 17.38 8.47 3.93
C TYR A 114 18.89 8.68 4.00
N ALA A 115 19.55 7.93 4.87
CA ALA A 115 21.00 7.79 4.82
C ALA A 115 21.30 6.72 3.77
N GLU A 116 22.14 7.06 2.79
CA GLU A 116 22.62 6.09 1.80
C GLU A 116 23.31 4.92 2.52
N ASP A 117 23.13 3.71 2.02
CA ASP A 117 23.80 2.53 2.57
C ASP A 117 25.32 2.73 2.49
N LEU A 118 26.01 2.49 3.60
CA LEU A 118 27.47 2.49 3.63
C LEU A 118 27.98 1.27 2.83
N THR A 119 28.25 1.49 1.55
CA THR A 119 28.88 0.48 0.70
C THR A 119 30.37 0.77 0.58
N ASP A 120 31.22 -0.22 0.83
CA ASP A 120 32.69 -0.13 0.69
C ASP A 120 33.17 -0.04 -0.78
N LEU A 121 32.27 0.26 -1.72
CA LEU A 121 32.57 0.39 -3.14
C LEU A 121 32.91 1.85 -3.45
N ALA A 122 34.16 2.21 -3.19
CA ALA A 122 34.79 3.44 -3.69
C ALA A 122 35.29 3.25 -5.13
#